data_AF-A0A370V2T7-F1
#
_entry.id   AF-A0A370V2T7-F1
#
_cell.length_a   1.000
_cell.length_b   1.000
_cell.length_c   1.000
_cell.angle_alpha   90.00
_cell.angle_beta   90.00
_cell.angle_gamma   90.00
#
_symmetry.space_group_name_H-M   'P 1'
#
loop_
_entity.id
_entity.type
_entity.pdbx_description
1 polymer ?
#
loop_
_entity_poly.entity_id
_entity_poly.type
_entity_poly.pdbx_seq_one_letter_code
_entity_poly.pdbx_strand_id
1 'polypeptide(L)' 'MQLVCFCDVTAELARKEGEGDLSLEYWQREHQRFFTQEGHFSEDMELIMEEFEVVEVL' A
#
# COMPACT_ATOMS: atom_id res chain seq x y z
N MET A 1 3.79 12.37 2.14
CA MET A 1 2.46 12.13 1.56
C MET A 1 2.54 12.28 0.06
N GLN A 2 2.15 11.26 -0.69
CA GLN A 2 2.12 11.23 -2.15
C GLN A 2 0.80 10.59 -2.62
N LEU A 3 0.25 11.04 -3.74
CA LEU A 3 -0.84 10.37 -4.44
C LEU A 3 -0.25 9.44 -5.50
N VAL A 4 -0.68 8.18 -5.50
CA VAL A 4 -0.24 7.16 -6.47
C VAL A 4 -1.43 6.28 -6.82
N CYS A 5 -1.58 5.90 -8.09
CA CYS A 5 -2.59 4.91 -8.47
C CYS A 5 -2.19 3.53 -7.96
N PHE A 6 -3.16 2.70 -7.57
CA PHE A 6 -2.88 1.34 -7.09
C PHE A 6 -2.00 0.53 -8.06
N CYS A 7 -2.26 0.61 -9.37
CA CYS A 7 -1.48 -0.06 -10.40
C CYS A 7 -0.07 0.50 -10.63
N ASP A 8 0.23 1.70 -10.13
CA ASP A 8 1.54 2.37 -10.27
C ASP A 8 2.44 2.18 -9.04
N VAL A 9 1.95 1.49 -7.99
CA VAL A 9 2.75 1.19 -6.81
C VAL A 9 3.92 0.29 -7.17
N THR A 10 5.14 0.77 -6.90
CA THR A 10 6.37 0.05 -7.18
C THR A 10 6.74 -0.89 -6.03
N ALA A 11 7.60 -1.87 -6.32
CA ALA A 11 8.15 -2.75 -5.29
C ALA A 11 8.92 -1.98 -4.20
N GLU A 12 9.52 -0.83 -4.54
CA GLU A 12 10.20 0.02 -3.56
C GLU A 12 9.22 0.66 -2.58
N LEU A 13 8.09 1.17 -3.09
CA LEU A 13 7.02 1.75 -2.28
C LEU A 13 6.36 0.70 -1.39
N ALA A 14 5.94 -0.42 -1.97
CA ALA A 14 5.36 -1.54 -1.23
C ALA A 14 6.27 -2.03 -0.10
N ARG A 15 7.59 -2.10 -0.35
CA ARG A 15 8.56 -2.52 0.66
C ARG A 15 8.64 -1.58 1.87
N LYS A 16 8.30 -0.29 1.72
CA LYS A 16 8.31 0.66 2.85
C LYS A 16 7.27 0.33 3.92
N GLU A 17 6.16 -0.29 3.54
CA GLU A 17 5.13 -0.73 4.50
C GLU A 17 5.57 -1.97 5.30
N GLY A 18 6.58 -2.71 4.83
CA GLY A 18 7.22 -3.77 5.60
C GLY A 18 6.35 -5.03 5.79
N GLU A 19 5.32 -5.21 4.98
CA GLU A 19 4.37 -6.32 5.09
C GLU A 19 4.87 -7.64 4.49
N GLY A 20 4.39 -8.76 5.04
CA GLY A 20 4.55 -10.09 4.46
C GLY A 20 6.00 -10.49 4.17
N ASP A 21 6.26 -10.90 2.94
CA ASP A 21 7.57 -11.29 2.41
C ASP A 21 8.30 -10.15 1.67
N LEU A 22 7.82 -8.91 1.83
CA LEU A 22 8.33 -7.70 1.17
C LEU A 22 8.19 -7.68 -0.36
N SER A 23 7.40 -8.60 -0.93
CA SER A 23 7.14 -8.61 -2.38
C SER A 23 6.00 -7.67 -2.77
N LEU A 24 6.12 -7.08 -3.97
CA LEU A 24 5.02 -6.31 -4.56
C LEU A 24 3.77 -7.19 -4.78
N GLU A 25 3.96 -8.47 -5.09
CA GLU A 25 2.86 -9.42 -5.29
C GLU A 25 2.06 -9.64 -4.00
N TYR A 26 2.75 -9.82 -2.87
CA TYR A 26 2.09 -9.93 -1.56
C TYR A 26 1.30 -8.65 -1.25
N TRP A 27 1.93 -7.50 -1.41
CA TRP A 27 1.32 -6.20 -1.17
C TRP A 27 0.05 -6.01 -2.03
N GLN A 28 0.14 -6.26 -3.34
CA GLN A 28 -0.97 -6.15 -4.27
C GLN A 28 -2.12 -7.06 -3.88
N ARG A 29 -1.84 -8.33 -3.55
CA ARG A 29 -2.87 -9.31 -3.15
C ARG A 29 -3.62 -8.86 -1.90
N GLU A 30 -2.90 -8.49 -0.84
CA GLU A 30 -3.55 -8.14 0.43
C GLU A 30 -4.29 -6.81 0.34
N HIS A 31 -3.74 -5.81 -0.34
CA HIS A 31 -4.41 -4.53 -0.52
C HIS A 31 -5.61 -4.62 -1.46
N GLN A 32 -5.50 -5.37 -2.56
CA GLN A 32 -6.67 -5.66 -3.41
C GLN A 32 -7.76 -6.37 -2.62
N ARG A 33 -7.41 -7.37 -1.80
CA ARG A 33 -8.36 -8.07 -0.93
C ARG A 33 -9.04 -7.08 0.03
N PHE A 34 -8.29 -6.21 0.68
CA PHE A 34 -8.80 -5.21 1.61
C PHE A 34 -9.78 -4.26 0.90
N PHE A 35 -9.35 -3.58 -0.17
CA PHE A 35 -10.21 -2.61 -0.85
C PHE A 35 -11.40 -3.24 -1.57
N THR A 36 -11.32 -4.51 -1.96
CA THR A 36 -12.46 -5.25 -2.51
C THR A 36 -13.50 -5.52 -1.42
N GLN A 37 -13.07 -5.89 -0.21
CA GLN A 37 -13.96 -6.09 0.93
C GLN A 37 -14.67 -4.78 1.33
N GLU A 38 -13.99 -3.65 1.21
CA GLU A 38 -14.58 -2.32 1.42
C GLU A 38 -15.44 -1.83 0.24
N GLY A 39 -15.47 -2.55 -0.89
CA GLY A 39 -16.29 -2.20 -2.05
C GLY A 39 -15.75 -1.03 -2.90
N HIS A 40 -14.46 -0.71 -2.77
CA HIS A 40 -13.83 0.45 -3.40
C HIS A 40 -12.72 0.09 -4.40
N PHE A 41 -12.32 -1.18 -4.50
CA PHE A 41 -11.20 -1.56 -5.32
C PHE A 41 -11.39 -1.23 -6.81
N SER A 42 -10.42 -0.51 -7.35
CA SER A 42 -10.14 -0.38 -8.78
C SER A 42 -8.63 -0.35 -8.98
N GLU A 43 -8.13 -0.87 -10.09
CA GLU A 43 -6.69 -0.84 -10.37
C GLU A 43 -6.16 0.60 -10.54
N ASP A 44 -7.02 1.52 -10.99
CA ASP A 44 -6.70 2.95 -11.20
C ASP A 44 -7.13 3.85 -10.03
N MET A 45 -7.53 3.28 -8.89
CA MET A 45 -7.90 4.09 -7.73
C MET A 45 -6.68 4.81 -7.14
N GLU A 46 -6.89 6.04 -6.66
CA GLU A 46 -5.84 6.82 -6.01
C GLU A 46 -5.63 6.37 -4.56
N LEU A 47 -4.36 6.19 -4.20
CA LEU A 47 -3.89 5.93 -2.84
C LEU A 47 -3.18 7.16 -2.30
N ILE A 48 -3.45 7.50 -1.05
CA ILE A 48 -2.64 8.45 -0.29
C ILE A 48 -1.57 7.63 0.45
N MET A 49 -0.34 7.65 -0.04
CA MET A 49 0.79 7.01 0.64
C MET A 49 1.49 7.97 1.60
N GLU A 50 1.62 7.56 2.85
CA GLU A 50 2.27 8.30 3.91
C GLU A 50 3.53 7.57 4.39
N GLU A 51 4.59 8.34 4.61
CA GLU A 51 5.83 7.86 5.21
C GLU A 51 6.05 8.67 6.48
N PHE A 52 6.32 7.98 7.57
CA PHE A 52 6.44 8.58 8.89
C PHE A 52 7.54 7.89 9.70
N GLU A 53 8.02 8.57 10.72
CA GLU A 53 9.02 8.06 11.67
C GLU A 53 8.41 8.00 13.06
N VAL A 54 8.75 6.96 13.81
CA VAL A 54 8.34 6.82 15.21
C VAL A 54 9.14 7.82 16.04
N VAL A 55 8.45 8.72 16.73
CA VAL A 55 9.07 9.75 17.58
C VAL A 55 9.08 9.38 19.07
N GLU A 56 8.14 8.52 19.50
CA GLU A 56 7.98 8.08 20.88
C GLU A 56 7.32 6.70 20.92
N VAL A 57 7.71 5.87 21.90
CA VAL A 57 7.04 4.60 22.23
C VAL A 57 6.65 4.67 23.70
N LEU A 58 5.36 4.54 23.98
CA LEU A 58 4.78 4.62 25.33
C LEU A 58 4.98 3.35 26.15
#